data_AF-A0A4Q3ARD2-F1
#
_entry.id   AF-A0A4Q3ARD2-F1
#
_cell.length_a   1.000
_cell.length_b   1.000
_cell.length_c   1.000
_cell.angle_alpha   90.00
_cell.angle_beta   90.00
_cell.angle_gamma   90.00
#
_symmetry.space_group_name_H-M   'P 1'
#
loop_
_entity.id
_entity.type
_entity.pdbx_description
1 polymer ?
#
loop_
_entity_poly.entity_id
_entity_poly.type
_entity_poly.pdbx_seq_one_letter_code
_entity_poly.pdbx_strand_id
1 'polypeptide(L)'
;MESLHLLILLLVVAVSFVILAVQAFRLWLRKRLSRTGWIVAGIALLPIAGLIAMEVKNGGMEYNPSGATLERIAGLYVNGNASLILRKDGTYSSSNLDGLTSGTWSHFDWNLTLSGSNLKQPRWITRRGSPAVLPYYSGPDGSDGLLLRKQSEQAGAPNAP
;
A
#
# COMPACT_ATOMS: atom_id res chain seq x y z
N MET A 1 30.03 5.10 -7.32
CA MET A 1 30.19 6.41 -8.01
C MET A 1 29.21 6.56 -9.17
N GLU A 2 28.91 5.51 -9.94
CA GLU A 2 27.96 5.54 -11.06
C GLU A 2 26.53 5.95 -10.66
N SER A 3 26.03 5.48 -9.51
CA SER A 3 24.71 5.83 -8.99
C SER A 3 24.55 7.33 -8.66
N LEU A 4 25.62 7.99 -8.22
CA LEU A 4 25.62 9.42 -7.91
C LEU A 4 25.47 10.26 -9.20
N HIS A 5 26.16 9.87 -10.27
CA HIS A 5 26.14 10.59 -11.55
C HIS A 5 24.77 10.49 -12.22
N LEU A 6 24.16 9.31 -12.13
CA LEU A 6 22.82 9.04 -12.64
C LEU A 6 21.77 9.89 -11.89
N LEU A 7 21.91 10.03 -10.58
CA LEU A 7 21.00 10.82 -9.74
C LEU A 7 21.15 12.32 -10.01
N ILE A 8 22.39 12.81 -10.17
CA ILE A 8 22.67 14.20 -10.55
C ILE A 8 22.10 14.49 -11.95
N LEU A 9 22.27 13.59 -12.91
CA LEU A 9 21.71 13.72 -14.26
C LEU A 9 20.18 13.82 -14.21
N LEU A 10 19.52 12.93 -13.47
CA LEU A 10 18.07 12.95 -13.26
C LEU A 10 17.59 14.26 -12.64
N LEU A 11 18.32 14.76 -11.64
CA LEU A 11 18.02 16.02 -10.98
C LEU A 11 18.12 17.20 -11.96
N VAL A 12 19.19 17.26 -12.76
CA VAL A 12 19.40 18.32 -13.76
C VAL A 12 18.29 18.30 -14.81
N VAL A 13 17.91 17.11 -15.29
CA VAL A 13 16.80 16.95 -16.24
C VAL A 13 15.49 17.43 -15.62
N ALA A 14 15.16 17.01 -14.40
CA ALA A 14 13.94 17.40 -13.71
C ALA A 14 13.85 18.92 -13.50
N VAL A 15 14.93 19.55 -13.02
CA VAL A 15 15.01 21.00 -12.82
C VAL A 15 14.83 21.75 -14.15
N SER A 16 15.42 21.24 -15.24
CA SER A 16 15.28 21.84 -16.57
C SER A 16 13.83 21.84 -17.06
N PHE A 17 13.10 20.74 -16.84
CA PHE A 17 11.67 20.66 -17.17
C PHE A 17 10.82 21.65 -16.36
N VAL A 18 11.10 21.80 -15.06
CA VAL A 18 10.40 22.78 -14.21
C VAL A 18 10.62 24.20 -14.70
N ILE A 19 11.87 24.56 -15.05
CA ILE A 19 12.19 25.89 -15.58
C ILE A 19 11.44 26.15 -16.91
N LEU A 20 11.43 25.17 -17.82
CA LEU A 20 10.72 25.28 -19.10
C LEU A 20 9.20 25.42 -18.90
N ALA A 21 8.61 24.66 -17.98
CA ALA A 21 7.19 24.76 -17.64
C ALA A 21 6.84 26.14 -17.06
N VAL A 22 7.65 26.68 -16.15
CA VAL A 22 7.47 28.03 -15.59
C VAL A 22 7.60 29.10 -16.65
N GLN A 23 8.55 28.98 -17.58
CA GLN A 23 8.68 29.94 -18.69
C GLN A 23 7.50 29.89 -19.65
N ALA A 24 7.02 28.69 -20.01
CA ALA A 24 5.83 28.52 -20.83
C ALA A 24 4.59 29.13 -20.14
N PHE A 25 4.43 28.93 -18.82
CA PHE A 25 3.35 29.52 -18.04
C PHE A 25 3.42 31.05 -17.98
N ARG A 26 4.63 31.63 -17.82
CA ARG A 26 4.82 33.08 -17.88
C ARG A 26 4.51 33.68 -19.25
N LEU A 27 4.86 32.98 -20.33
CA LEU A 27 4.53 33.40 -21.70
C LEU A 27 3.02 33.28 -21.96
N TRP A 28 2.35 32.32 -21.33
CA TRP A 28 0.91 32.12 -21.40
C TRP A 28 0.14 33.25 -20.72
N LEU A 29 0.56 33.64 -19.53
CA LEU A 29 0.03 34.82 -18.83
C LEU A 29 0.15 36.11 -19.66
N ARG A 30 1.18 36.21 -20.51
CA ARG A 30 1.38 37.35 -21.41
C ARG A 30 0.61 37.23 -22.74
N LYS A 31 -0.26 36.23 -22.90
CA LYS A 31 -1.03 35.91 -24.13
C LYS A 31 -0.16 35.84 -25.39
N ARG A 32 1.10 35.44 -25.24
CA ARG A 32 2.11 35.43 -26.33
C ARG A 32 2.48 34.03 -26.79
N LEU A 33 1.70 33.01 -26.44
CA LEU A 33 1.97 31.65 -26.91
C LEU A 33 1.56 31.52 -28.37
N SER A 34 2.56 31.31 -29.22
CA SER A 34 2.36 30.73 -30.54
C SER A 34 1.85 29.28 -30.41
N ARG A 35 1.29 28.75 -31.50
CA ARG A 35 0.85 27.34 -31.60
C ARG A 35 1.96 26.37 -31.16
N THR A 36 3.21 26.70 -31.45
CA THR A 36 4.41 25.94 -31.07
C THR A 36 4.66 25.95 -29.55
N GLY A 37 4.38 27.06 -28.86
CA GLY A 37 4.52 27.15 -27.40
C GLY A 37 3.57 26.23 -26.64
N TRP A 38 2.37 25.99 -27.19
CA TRP A 38 1.39 25.07 -26.61
C TRP A 38 1.84 23.61 -26.73
N ILE A 39 2.48 23.26 -27.84
CA ILE A 39 3.03 21.91 -28.06
C ILE A 39 4.16 21.64 -27.05
N VAL A 40 5.07 22.60 -26.85
CA VAL A 40 6.17 22.47 -25.88
C VAL A 40 5.66 22.35 -24.45
N ALA A 41 4.66 23.16 -24.07
CA ALA A 41 4.03 23.07 -22.76
C ALA A 41 3.34 21.71 -22.52
N GLY A 42 2.66 21.18 -23.53
CA GLY A 42 2.05 19.86 -23.47
C GLY A 42 3.07 18.73 -23.28
N ILE A 43 4.20 18.78 -24.02
CA ILE A 43 5.27 17.78 -23.89
C ILE A 43 5.93 17.86 -22.50
N ALA A 44 6.11 19.06 -21.94
CA ALA A 44 6.70 19.25 -20.61
C ALA A 44 5.82 18.71 -19.46
N LEU A 45 4.51 18.56 -19.68
CA LEU A 45 3.58 17.98 -18.70
C LEU A 45 3.54 16.44 -18.73
N LEU A 46 3.99 15.80 -19.82
CA LEU A 46 3.97 14.33 -19.93
C LEU A 46 4.77 13.60 -18.83
N PRO A 47 5.97 14.04 -18.42
CA PRO A 47 6.70 13.39 -17.32
C PRO A 47 5.97 13.50 -15.98
N ILE A 48 5.32 14.64 -15.73
CA ILE A 48 4.54 14.89 -14.50
C ILE A 48 3.29 14.00 -14.51
N ALA A 49 2.57 13.95 -15.63
CA ALA A 49 1.44 13.04 -15.81
C ALA A 49 1.86 11.56 -15.68
N GLY A 50 3.06 11.20 -16.17
CA GLY A 50 3.65 9.88 -16.00
C GLY A 50 3.96 9.55 -14.54
N LEU A 51 4.53 10.48 -13.78
CA LEU A 51 4.77 10.31 -12.33
C LEU A 51 3.47 10.17 -11.56
N ILE A 52 2.46 11.01 -11.85
CA ILE A 52 1.12 10.90 -11.24
C ILE A 52 0.47 9.57 -11.62
N ALA A 53 0.55 9.14 -12.88
CA ALA A 53 0.00 7.86 -13.32
C ALA A 53 0.75 6.68 -12.68
N MET A 54 2.06 6.78 -12.47
CA MET A 54 2.84 5.78 -11.73
C MET A 54 2.45 5.77 -10.26
N GLU A 55 2.18 6.90 -9.63
CA GLU A 55 1.73 6.97 -8.24
C GLU A 55 0.27 6.54 -8.07
N VAL A 56 -0.60 6.77 -9.05
CA VAL A 56 -1.95 6.19 -9.08
C VAL A 56 -1.89 4.67 -9.32
N LYS A 57 -0.97 4.20 -10.16
CA LYS A 57 -0.76 2.76 -10.42
C LYS A 57 -0.05 2.04 -9.28
N ASN A 58 0.87 2.71 -8.58
CA ASN A 58 1.69 2.12 -7.50
C ASN A 58 1.20 2.48 -6.10
N GLY A 59 0.33 3.49 -5.95
CA GLY A 59 -0.27 3.94 -4.69
C GLY A 59 -1.39 3.02 -4.18
N GLY A 60 -1.58 1.87 -4.80
CA GLY A 60 -2.56 0.88 -4.39
C GLY A 60 -2.32 -0.51 -4.96
N MET A 61 -1.12 -0.85 -5.43
CA MET A 61 -0.80 -2.27 -5.62
C MET A 61 -0.54 -2.86 -4.25
N GLU A 62 -1.62 -3.21 -3.55
CA GLU A 62 -1.61 -4.23 -2.51
C GLU A 62 -0.93 -5.45 -3.12
N TYR A 63 0.31 -5.69 -2.70
CA TYR A 63 1.09 -6.84 -3.13
C TYR A 63 0.23 -8.08 -2.89
N ASN A 64 -0.15 -8.73 -4.00
CA ASN A 64 -0.87 -9.99 -3.98
C ASN A 64 0.13 -11.10 -3.63
N PRO A 65 0.06 -11.69 -2.43
CA PRO A 65 0.97 -12.74 -2.01
C PRO A 65 0.48 -14.10 -2.49
N SER A 66 -0.06 -14.21 -3.71
CA SER A 66 -0.50 -15.49 -4.29
C SER A 66 0.60 -16.58 -4.29
N GLY A 67 1.86 -16.20 -4.06
CA GLY A 67 3.00 -17.10 -3.79
C GLY A 67 3.55 -17.14 -2.35
N ALA A 68 2.86 -16.59 -1.35
CA ALA A 68 3.28 -16.72 0.04
C ALA A 68 2.98 -18.13 0.55
N THR A 69 4.02 -18.83 1.01
CA THR A 69 3.87 -20.14 1.66
C THR A 69 3.04 -19.98 2.94
N LEU A 70 2.35 -21.04 3.35
CA LEU A 70 1.59 -21.10 4.62
C LEU A 70 2.42 -20.60 5.82
N GLU A 71 3.75 -20.75 5.75
CA GLU A 71 4.70 -20.31 6.78
C GLU A 71 4.78 -18.79 6.91
N ARG A 72 4.60 -18.05 5.80
CA ARG A 72 4.58 -16.58 5.81
C ARG A 72 3.29 -16.04 6.43
N ILE A 73 2.18 -16.73 6.22
CA ILE A 73 0.85 -16.35 6.71
C ILE A 73 0.67 -16.77 8.17
N ALA A 74 1.18 -17.94 8.56
CA ALA A 74 1.13 -18.39 9.95
C ALA A 74 1.88 -17.41 10.89
N GLY A 75 1.28 -17.14 12.04
CA GLY A 75 1.81 -16.24 13.06
C GLY A 75 0.74 -15.61 13.95
N LEU A 76 1.20 -14.79 14.88
CA LEU A 76 0.35 -13.99 15.78
C LEU A 76 0.19 -12.58 15.20
N TYR A 77 -1.06 -12.18 15.01
CA TYR A 77 -1.48 -10.86 14.57
C TYR A 77 -2.18 -10.15 15.72
N VAL A 78 -1.81 -8.89 15.98
CA VAL A 78 -2.32 -8.12 17.12
C VAL A 78 -2.68 -6.69 16.72
N ASN A 79 -3.73 -6.15 17.34
CA ASN A 79 -4.08 -4.73 17.33
C ASN A 79 -4.90 -4.39 18.58
N GLY A 80 -4.31 -3.67 19.53
CA GLY A 80 -4.96 -3.38 20.81
C GLY A 80 -5.35 -4.67 21.53
N ASN A 81 -6.64 -4.83 21.85
CA ASN A 81 -7.18 -6.00 22.54
C ASN A 81 -7.55 -7.16 21.59
N ALA A 82 -7.44 -6.95 20.28
CA ALA A 82 -7.72 -7.94 19.26
C ALA A 82 -6.47 -8.76 18.95
N SER A 83 -6.60 -10.09 18.93
CA SER A 83 -5.53 -10.99 18.49
C SER A 83 -6.06 -12.11 17.59
N LEU A 84 -5.24 -12.51 16.62
CA LEU A 84 -5.49 -13.64 15.73
C LEU A 84 -4.20 -14.44 15.60
N ILE A 85 -4.26 -15.73 15.91
CA ILE A 85 -3.18 -16.69 15.76
C ILE A 85 -3.54 -17.62 14.61
N LEU A 86 -2.74 -17.61 13.55
CA LEU A 86 -2.83 -18.56 12.44
C LEU A 86 -1.73 -19.61 12.60
N ARG A 87 -2.09 -20.88 12.77
CA ARG A 87 -1.13 -21.99 12.91
C ARG A 87 -0.87 -22.67 11.57
N LYS A 88 0.33 -23.24 11.42
CA LYS A 88 0.76 -23.92 10.18
C LYS A 88 -0.06 -25.16 9.84
N ASP A 89 -0.72 -25.76 10.83
CA ASP A 89 -1.60 -26.92 10.68
C ASP A 89 -2.99 -26.55 10.12
N GLY A 90 -3.23 -25.29 9.76
CA GLY A 90 -4.51 -24.82 9.26
C GLY A 90 -5.53 -24.52 10.35
N THR A 91 -5.14 -24.47 11.63
CA THR A 91 -6.02 -24.04 12.73
C THR A 91 -5.78 -22.58 13.12
N TYR A 92 -6.80 -21.92 13.66
CA TYR A 92 -6.68 -20.56 14.20
C TYR A 92 -7.27 -20.42 15.59
N SER A 93 -6.82 -19.38 16.29
CA SER A 93 -7.44 -18.89 17.53
C SER A 93 -7.50 -17.37 17.48
N SER A 94 -8.65 -16.79 17.82
CA SER A 94 -8.88 -15.36 17.80
C SER A 94 -9.45 -14.92 19.15
N SER A 95 -8.98 -13.79 19.67
CA SER A 95 -9.52 -13.13 20.85
C SER A 95 -9.92 -11.70 20.47
N ASN A 96 -11.22 -11.41 20.50
CA ASN A 96 -11.74 -10.04 20.39
C ASN A 96 -12.55 -9.72 21.65
N LEU A 97 -13.06 -8.48 21.73
CA LEU A 97 -13.94 -8.02 22.83
C LEU A 97 -15.17 -8.94 23.04
N ASP A 98 -15.60 -9.64 21.98
CA ASP A 98 -16.77 -10.54 22.00
C ASP A 98 -16.43 -12.00 22.36
N GLY A 99 -15.16 -12.31 22.67
CA GLY A 99 -14.75 -13.62 23.19
C GLY A 99 -13.69 -14.35 22.38
N LEU A 100 -13.43 -15.59 22.80
CA LEU A 100 -12.47 -16.51 22.20
C LEU A 100 -13.16 -17.35 21.13
N THR A 101 -12.60 -17.34 19.91
CA THR A 101 -13.07 -18.16 18.79
C THR A 101 -11.92 -18.99 18.22
N SER A 102 -12.25 -20.18 17.73
CA SER A 102 -11.28 -21.10 17.13
C SER A 102 -11.91 -21.90 15.99
N GLY A 103 -11.09 -22.34 15.06
CA GLY A 103 -11.53 -23.16 13.94
C GLY A 103 -10.39 -23.44 12.98
N THR A 104 -10.72 -23.68 11.72
CA THR A 104 -9.74 -23.85 10.65
C THR A 104 -9.64 -22.61 9.79
N TRP A 105 -8.49 -22.39 9.16
CA TRP A 105 -8.30 -21.33 8.19
C TRP A 105 -7.73 -21.89 6.90
N SER A 106 -8.07 -21.22 5.81
CA SER A 106 -7.46 -21.42 4.51
C SER A 106 -7.22 -20.06 3.88
N HIS A 107 -6.36 -20.02 2.86
CA HIS A 107 -6.19 -18.82 2.07
C HIS A 107 -6.27 -19.17 0.59
N PHE A 108 -6.83 -18.26 -0.17
CA PHE A 108 -6.78 -18.29 -1.62
C PHE A 108 -6.59 -16.86 -2.09
N ASP A 109 -5.46 -16.61 -2.77
CA ASP A 109 -5.11 -15.27 -3.24
C ASP A 109 -4.99 -14.28 -2.05
N TRP A 110 -5.71 -13.15 -2.10
CA TRP A 110 -5.80 -12.15 -1.02
C TRP A 110 -6.86 -12.49 0.05
N ASN A 111 -7.59 -13.59 -0.11
CA ASN A 111 -8.65 -13.98 0.80
C ASN A 111 -8.13 -14.94 1.86
N LEU A 112 -8.40 -14.61 3.12
CA LEU A 112 -8.19 -15.48 4.26
C LEU A 112 -9.58 -15.95 4.73
N THR A 113 -9.88 -17.23 4.56
CA THR A 113 -11.15 -17.79 5.01
C THR A 113 -10.96 -18.41 6.39
N LEU A 114 -11.77 -17.97 7.36
CA LEU A 114 -11.85 -18.59 8.68
C LEU A 114 -13.12 -19.44 8.72
N SER A 115 -12.96 -20.75 8.87
CA SER A 115 -14.05 -21.71 9.04
C SER A 115 -14.22 -22.00 10.53
N GLY A 116 -15.31 -21.50 11.09
CA GLY A 116 -15.68 -21.59 12.50
C GLY A 116 -16.90 -20.69 12.73
N SER A 117 -17.63 -20.91 13.81
CA SER A 117 -18.87 -20.19 14.09
C SER A 117 -18.65 -18.67 14.18
N ASN A 118 -19.44 -17.91 13.42
CA ASN A 118 -19.65 -16.45 13.52
C ASN A 118 -18.51 -15.50 13.11
N LEU A 119 -17.70 -15.82 12.10
CA LEU A 119 -16.69 -14.86 11.60
C LEU A 119 -16.91 -14.48 10.13
N LYS A 120 -16.81 -13.17 9.86
CA LYS A 120 -16.70 -12.63 8.50
C LYS A 120 -15.31 -12.95 7.95
N GLN A 121 -15.23 -13.22 6.64
CA GLN A 121 -13.98 -13.60 5.98
C GLN A 121 -12.98 -12.42 5.99
N PRO A 122 -11.85 -12.52 6.71
CA PRO A 122 -10.81 -11.49 6.67
C PRO A 122 -10.07 -11.44 5.33
N ARG A 123 -9.40 -10.31 5.08
CA ARG A 123 -8.48 -10.16 3.94
C ARG A 123 -7.05 -10.06 4.43
N TRP A 124 -6.13 -10.68 3.70
CA TRP A 124 -4.70 -10.49 3.89
C TRP A 124 -4.22 -9.34 3.02
N ILE A 125 -3.51 -8.37 3.60
CA ILE A 125 -2.99 -7.21 2.88
C ILE A 125 -1.55 -6.88 3.29
N THR A 126 -0.91 -6.00 2.53
CA THR A 126 0.38 -5.41 2.88
C THR A 126 0.20 -3.92 3.16
N ARG A 127 0.46 -3.47 4.38
CA ARG A 127 0.41 -2.03 4.75
C ARG A 127 1.80 -1.53 5.07
N ARG A 128 2.29 -0.57 4.28
CA ARG A 128 3.64 0.04 4.45
C ARG A 128 4.77 -1.00 4.46
N GLY A 129 4.64 -2.03 3.61
CA GLY A 129 5.63 -3.11 3.51
C GLY A 129 5.48 -4.23 4.55
N SER A 130 4.59 -4.09 5.54
CA SER A 130 4.33 -5.12 6.55
C SER A 130 3.04 -5.90 6.25
N PRO A 131 3.02 -7.23 6.42
CA PRO A 131 1.84 -8.05 6.30
C PRO A 131 0.88 -7.76 7.45
N ALA A 132 -0.38 -7.69 7.09
CA ALA A 132 -1.47 -7.44 8.01
C ALA A 132 -2.71 -8.22 7.59
N VAL A 133 -3.52 -8.58 8.57
CA VAL A 133 -4.84 -9.17 8.37
C VAL A 133 -5.85 -8.10 8.71
N LEU A 134 -6.78 -7.83 7.80
CA LEU A 134 -7.97 -7.03 8.10
C LEU A 134 -9.09 -7.97 8.56
N PRO A 135 -9.33 -8.18 9.87
CA PRO A 135 -10.63 -8.65 10.29
C PRO A 135 -11.70 -7.57 10.10
N TYR A 136 -12.81 -8.03 9.53
CA TYR A 136 -14.17 -7.52 9.75
C TYR A 136 -14.58 -6.27 8.96
N TYR A 137 -15.66 -6.35 8.17
CA TYR A 137 -16.44 -5.19 7.69
C TYR A 137 -17.95 -5.50 7.81
N SER A 138 -18.81 -4.60 8.31
CA SER A 138 -19.93 -4.07 7.51
C SER A 138 -20.71 -2.96 8.23
N GLY A 139 -20.31 -1.71 7.98
CA GLY A 139 -21.18 -0.56 8.17
C GLY A 139 -22.12 -0.35 6.97
N PRO A 140 -23.41 0.00 7.16
CA PRO A 140 -24.34 0.44 6.11
C PRO A 140 -23.97 1.81 5.49
N ASP A 141 -23.04 2.51 6.12
CA ASP A 141 -22.29 3.71 5.71
C ASP A 141 -20.97 3.39 5.00
N GLY A 142 -20.64 2.10 4.83
CA GLY A 142 -19.59 1.62 3.93
C GLY A 142 -18.21 1.38 4.55
N SER A 143 -18.01 1.56 5.86
CA SER A 143 -16.73 1.27 6.51
C SER A 143 -16.87 0.35 7.71
N ASP A 144 -16.02 -0.68 7.79
CA ASP A 144 -15.51 -1.27 9.03
C ASP A 144 -14.26 -2.09 8.69
N GLY A 145 -13.21 -2.01 9.51
CA GLY A 145 -11.95 -2.71 9.27
C GLY A 145 -10.98 -2.55 10.43
N LEU A 146 -10.78 -3.59 11.23
CA LEU A 146 -9.67 -3.67 12.16
C LEU A 146 -8.46 -4.19 11.40
N LEU A 147 -7.30 -3.53 11.50
CA LEU A 147 -6.07 -4.01 10.88
C LEU A 147 -5.18 -4.66 11.93
N LEU A 148 -5.06 -5.99 11.93
CA LEU A 148 -4.10 -6.73 12.75
C LEU A 148 -2.76 -6.84 12.05
N ARG A 149 -1.66 -6.59 12.76
CA ARG A 149 -0.29 -6.70 12.20
C ARG A 149 0.45 -7.87 12.84
N LYS A 150 1.33 -8.53 12.07
CA LYS A 150 2.14 -9.64 12.58
C LYS A 150 3.07 -9.16 13.70
N GLN A 151 3.03 -9.79 14.88
CA GLN A 151 3.76 -9.35 16.07
C GLN A 151 5.28 -9.32 15.87
N SER A 152 5.83 -10.30 15.13
CA SER A 152 7.26 -10.37 14.82
C SER A 152 7.81 -9.14 14.10
N GLU A 153 6.93 -8.34 13.47
CA GLU A 153 7.33 -7.11 12.77
C GLU A 153 7.04 -5.83 13.58
N GLN A 154 6.15 -5.89 14.57
CA GLN A 154 5.95 -4.76 15.50
C GLN A 154 7.17 -4.56 16.42
N ALA A 155 7.90 -5.63 16.73
CA ALA A 155 9.11 -5.56 17.55
C ALA A 155 10.31 -4.86 16.85
N GLY A 156 10.19 -4.54 15.56
CA GLY A 156 11.25 -3.92 14.75
C GLY A 156 11.28 -2.39 14.75
N ALA A 157 10.42 -1.70 15.49
CA ALA A 157 10.56 -0.27 15.73
C ALA A 157 11.35 -0.06 17.02
N PRO A 158 12.68 0.18 16.97
CA PRO A 158 13.35 0.74 18.12
C PRO A 158 12.67 2.08 18.41
N ASN A 159 12.20 2.26 19.65
CA ASN A 159 11.91 3.58 20.16
C ASN A 159 13.19 4.40 19.97
N ALA A 160 13.16 5.30 18.99
CA ALA A 160 14.17 6.34 18.89
C ALA A 160 14.01 7.22 20.15
N PRO A 161 15.07 7.44 20.93
CA PRO A 161 15.03 8.29 22.11
C PRO A 161 14.67 9.74 21.80
#